data_AF-A0A847XPJ5-F1
#
_entry.id   AF-A0A847XPJ5-F1
#
_cell.length_a   1.000
_cell.length_b   1.000
_cell.length_c   1.000
_cell.angle_alpha   90.00
_cell.angle_beta   90.00
_cell.angle_gamma   90.00
#
_symmetry.space_group_name_H-M   'P 1'
#
loop_
_entity.id
_entity.type
_entity.pdbx_description
1 polymer ?
#
loop_
_entity_poly.entity_id
_entity_poly.type
_entity_poly.pdbx_seq_one_letter_code
_entity_poly.pdbx_strand_id
1 'polypeptide(L)'
;MSKPMNIPMHRFKYTKLTKSQIGEKLKAIAESGPVCRSEFTDELSGKSIRIITDDGPVFEYSFRDKKNLSVKVDANTFTGSYGALTLKNIIFFSHMILSEQRGYNVFVDQDTNLVTIIEVWFSSGRKERTMGGKEIIIDDREVQRHIYYGYVEKKGQTAPETRHHLTNRIEGKGMYWLQDTGIETLELYSSVVSTNFVEHTRLMDELGYCSPSDYVLVNDNIFIYNRTECEFSGIFTSYVVDLFTRTQVGVRLGFNEKDELEYYMFRGEGEIVGELTPLGPFEKIGNEPMSAPATGTSRTPVKGQRMAYRPVRDFVYMTDEEVHEAALKSTTNFTATDMAVNNMPFSDILVGKEFTLRYDRGGPVIHYKVEEKFKLKYREDKETTWHEVEYRAYEADHDLAWFGHLLVDSKPRTSLLIALDLTNGLTTCIHTQMGTEYYGNEVSYYALFGVADLEGINPPKYLRHEFSDDLVGTAWSWTYSNAMTSMHLFTAPNSHSWTIYTADQSLGSQWCGPSLLVKV
;
A
#
# COMPACT_ATOMS: atom_id res chain seq x y z
N MET A 1 21.19 -12.42 -4.50
CA MET A 1 19.77 -12.25 -4.87
C MET A 1 18.96 -13.23 -4.03
N SER A 2 18.09 -12.71 -3.18
CA SER A 2 17.02 -13.45 -2.50
C SER A 2 16.20 -14.22 -3.53
N LYS A 3 15.62 -15.38 -3.16
CA LYS A 3 14.67 -16.05 -4.06
C LYS A 3 13.49 -15.08 -4.27
N PRO A 4 13.02 -14.87 -5.50
CA PRO A 4 11.82 -14.06 -5.74
C PRO A 4 10.68 -14.58 -4.87
N MET A 5 9.97 -13.68 -4.22
CA MET A 5 8.79 -14.06 -3.45
C MET A 5 7.67 -14.42 -4.42
N ASN A 6 7.38 -15.72 -4.54
CA ASN A 6 6.29 -16.22 -5.39
C ASN A 6 4.93 -16.21 -4.66
N ILE A 7 4.87 -15.65 -3.46
CA ILE A 7 3.65 -15.56 -2.65
C ILE A 7 3.00 -14.19 -2.91
N PRO A 8 1.70 -14.14 -3.25
CA PRO A 8 0.97 -12.89 -3.40
C PRO A 8 1.08 -12.01 -2.15
N MET A 9 1.12 -10.68 -2.35
CA MET A 9 1.07 -9.74 -1.23
C MET A 9 -0.20 -9.90 -0.39
N HIS A 10 -0.16 -9.44 0.87
CA HIS A 10 -1.28 -9.52 1.82
C HIS A 10 -1.67 -10.96 2.22
N ARG A 11 -0.72 -11.91 2.19
CA ARG A 11 -0.89 -13.29 2.69
C ARG A 11 -0.23 -13.50 4.05
N PHE A 12 -0.22 -12.45 4.88
CA PHE A 12 0.38 -12.52 6.20
C PHE A 12 -0.48 -13.36 7.13
N LYS A 13 0.14 -14.37 7.71
CA LYS A 13 -0.51 -15.19 8.72
C LYS A 13 -0.58 -14.39 10.02
N TYR A 14 -1.74 -13.79 10.29
CA TYR A 14 -2.03 -13.12 11.54
C TYR A 14 -3.27 -13.74 12.20
N THR A 15 -3.30 -13.75 13.54
CA THR A 15 -4.45 -14.27 14.26
C THR A 15 -5.60 -13.27 14.23
N LYS A 16 -6.82 -13.74 13.99
CA LYS A 16 -8.05 -12.97 14.23
C LYS A 16 -8.32 -12.91 15.73
N LEU A 17 -7.60 -12.03 16.43
CA LEU A 17 -7.80 -11.82 17.86
C LEU A 17 -9.24 -11.39 18.12
N THR A 18 -9.85 -12.02 19.13
CA THR A 18 -11.19 -11.63 19.60
C THR A 18 -11.11 -10.37 20.45
N LYS A 19 -12.23 -9.64 20.54
CA LYS A 19 -12.41 -8.55 21.51
C LYS A 19 -11.93 -8.87 22.93
N SER A 20 -12.14 -10.09 23.43
CA SER A 20 -11.69 -10.48 24.79
C SER A 20 -10.17 -10.54 24.89
N GLN A 21 -9.51 -11.18 23.92
CA GLN A 21 -8.05 -11.31 23.89
C GLN A 21 -7.36 -9.95 23.75
N ILE A 22 -7.94 -9.04 22.95
CA ILE A 22 -7.46 -7.66 22.83
C ILE A 22 -7.59 -6.95 24.18
N GLY A 23 -8.75 -7.06 24.83
CA GLY A 23 -8.99 -6.46 26.14
C GLY A 23 -8.03 -6.95 27.22
N GLU A 24 -7.68 -8.24 27.21
CA GLU A 24 -6.69 -8.81 28.13
C GLU A 24 -5.29 -8.25 27.90
N LYS A 25 -4.85 -8.14 26.63
CA LYS A 25 -3.54 -7.57 26.29
C LYS A 25 -3.47 -6.07 26.62
N LEU A 26 -4.55 -5.32 26.40
CA LEU A 26 -4.63 -3.91 26.77
C LEU A 26 -4.59 -3.67 28.30
N LYS A 27 -5.05 -4.63 29.12
CA LYS A 27 -4.91 -4.49 30.59
C LYS A 27 -3.45 -4.46 31.05
N ALA A 28 -2.54 -5.10 30.30
CA ALA A 28 -1.12 -5.13 30.65
C ALA A 28 -0.45 -3.75 30.62
N ILE A 29 -1.04 -2.76 29.93
CA ILE A 29 -0.54 -1.39 29.83
C ILE A 29 -1.28 -0.40 30.73
N ALA A 30 -2.16 -0.86 31.62
CA ALA A 30 -3.04 0.04 32.38
C ALA A 30 -2.28 1.03 33.27
N GLU A 31 -1.22 0.57 33.91
CA GLU A 31 -0.41 1.37 34.84
C GLU A 31 0.82 2.00 34.16
N SER A 32 1.24 1.49 33.00
CA SER A 32 2.44 1.95 32.31
C SER A 32 2.16 2.94 31.18
N GLY A 33 0.99 2.87 30.55
CA GLY A 33 0.67 3.64 29.35
C GLY A 33 1.54 3.22 28.15
N PRO A 34 1.74 4.09 27.15
CA PRO A 34 2.67 3.81 26.07
C PRO A 34 4.11 3.75 26.59
N VAL A 35 4.90 2.83 26.07
CA VAL A 35 6.35 2.78 26.35
C VAL A 35 7.07 3.83 25.50
N CYS A 36 8.17 4.40 25.96
CA CYS A 36 9.01 5.26 25.13
C CYS A 36 10.48 5.07 25.51
N ARG A 37 11.37 5.05 24.49
CA ARG A 37 12.82 5.03 24.73
C ARG A 37 13.31 6.40 25.19
N SER A 38 12.80 7.45 24.56
CA SER A 38 13.04 8.83 24.98
C SER A 38 12.30 9.18 26.27
N GLU A 39 12.82 10.17 27.02
CA GLU A 39 12.11 10.69 28.18
C GLU A 39 10.83 11.43 27.77
N PHE A 40 9.76 11.23 28.53
CA PHE A 40 8.53 12.01 28.39
C PHE A 40 8.70 13.44 28.94
N THR A 41 8.04 14.40 28.29
CA THR A 41 7.92 15.79 28.77
C THR A 41 7.15 15.92 30.08
N ASP A 42 7.45 16.97 30.87
CA ASP A 42 6.58 17.44 31.98
C ASP A 42 5.73 18.67 31.64
N GLU A 43 5.91 19.28 30.47
CA GLU A 43 4.87 19.71 29.52
C GLU A 43 3.50 20.02 30.14
N LEU A 44 2.81 18.94 30.48
CA LEU A 44 1.42 18.91 30.93
C LEU A 44 1.26 18.69 32.44
N SER A 45 2.29 18.28 33.16
CA SER A 45 2.24 17.92 34.59
C SER A 45 1.67 19.05 35.45
N GLY A 46 0.66 18.73 36.24
CA GLY A 46 -0.05 19.68 37.11
C GLY A 46 -0.99 20.64 36.37
N LYS A 47 -1.19 20.47 35.05
CA LYS A 47 -2.08 21.33 34.25
C LYS A 47 -3.42 20.67 34.01
N SER A 48 -4.42 21.51 33.75
CA SER A 48 -5.69 21.10 33.16
C SER A 48 -5.88 21.82 31.84
N ILE A 49 -6.38 21.10 30.83
CA ILE A 49 -6.74 21.68 29.53
C ILE A 49 -8.17 21.27 29.20
N ARG A 50 -8.96 22.21 28.69
CA ARG A 50 -10.28 21.94 28.13
C ARG A 50 -10.21 22.13 26.63
N ILE A 51 -10.54 21.10 25.86
CA ILE A 51 -10.50 21.13 24.41
C ILE A 51 -11.94 21.10 23.89
N ILE A 52 -12.24 22.07 23.03
CA ILE A 52 -13.51 22.16 22.31
C ILE A 52 -13.25 21.71 20.87
N THR A 53 -13.96 20.68 20.42
CA THR A 53 -13.94 20.24 19.01
C THR A 53 -15.15 20.76 18.27
N ASP A 54 -15.05 20.94 16.95
CA ASP A 54 -16.14 21.51 16.16
C ASP A 54 -17.33 20.55 15.97
N ASP A 55 -17.06 19.26 15.77
CA ASP A 55 -18.05 18.21 15.48
C ASP A 55 -17.86 16.92 16.33
N GLY A 56 -17.09 17.02 17.41
CA GLY A 56 -16.75 15.92 18.31
C GLY A 56 -17.07 16.16 19.78
N PRO A 57 -16.54 15.29 20.67
CA PRO A 57 -16.69 15.43 22.12
C PRO A 57 -15.96 16.64 22.69
N VAL A 58 -16.44 17.13 23.83
CA VAL A 58 -15.64 18.05 24.66
C VAL A 58 -14.75 17.24 25.58
N PHE A 59 -13.47 17.61 25.64
CA PHE A 59 -12.49 16.94 26.49
C PHE A 59 -12.05 17.87 27.62
N GLU A 60 -12.11 17.40 28.86
CA GLU A 60 -11.48 18.06 30.01
C GLU A 60 -10.38 17.14 30.56
N TYR A 61 -9.14 17.51 30.31
CA TYR A 61 -7.96 16.78 30.79
C TYR A 61 -7.44 17.42 32.07
N SER A 62 -7.00 16.59 33.00
CA SER A 62 -6.24 16.97 34.20
C SER A 62 -5.05 16.04 34.33
N PHE A 63 -3.85 16.58 34.20
CA PHE A 63 -2.60 15.82 34.21
C PHE A 63 -1.99 15.93 35.60
N ARG A 64 -1.96 14.82 36.34
CA ARG A 64 -1.44 14.82 37.71
C ARG A 64 0.09 14.91 37.73
N ASP A 65 0.73 14.17 36.85
CA ASP A 65 2.18 14.04 36.75
C ASP A 65 2.58 13.68 35.29
N LYS A 66 3.85 13.34 35.05
CA LYS A 66 4.39 12.99 33.73
C LYS A 66 3.73 11.76 33.08
N LYS A 67 2.97 10.96 33.83
CA LYS A 67 2.42 9.69 33.35
C LYS A 67 0.94 9.49 33.62
N ASN A 68 0.34 10.23 34.55
CA ASN A 68 -1.04 9.99 34.96
C ASN A 68 -1.95 11.16 34.59
N LEU A 69 -3.08 10.84 33.97
CA LEU A 69 -4.13 11.79 33.65
C LEU A 69 -5.50 11.32 34.12
N SER A 70 -6.39 12.29 34.27
CA SER A 70 -7.83 12.12 34.25
C SER A 70 -8.36 12.84 33.03
N VAL A 71 -9.26 12.20 32.28
CA VAL A 71 -9.95 12.79 31.14
C VAL A 71 -11.44 12.63 31.33
N LYS A 72 -12.17 13.72 31.19
CA LYS A 72 -13.61 13.68 31.03
C LYS A 72 -13.93 13.86 29.55
N VAL A 73 -14.59 12.88 28.97
CA VAL A 73 -15.12 12.90 27.60
C VAL A 73 -16.63 12.99 27.72
N ASP A 74 -17.19 14.13 27.34
CA ASP A 74 -18.60 14.47 27.57
C ASP A 74 -19.00 14.34 29.06
N ALA A 75 -19.81 13.35 29.41
CA ALA A 75 -20.30 13.13 30.78
C ALA A 75 -19.45 12.12 31.59
N ASN A 76 -18.57 11.37 30.94
CA ASN A 76 -17.85 10.25 31.56
C ASN A 76 -16.41 10.66 31.91
N THR A 77 -15.98 10.32 33.13
CA THR A 77 -14.61 10.56 33.59
C THR A 77 -13.83 9.26 33.64
N PHE A 78 -12.62 9.29 33.11
CA PHE A 78 -11.70 8.17 33.05
C PHE A 78 -10.35 8.60 33.60
N THR A 79 -9.66 7.68 34.26
CA THR A 79 -8.30 7.89 34.77
C THR A 79 -7.39 6.83 34.19
N GLY A 80 -6.17 7.20 33.85
CA GLY A 80 -5.24 6.26 33.27
C GLY A 80 -3.86 6.86 33.07
N SER A 81 -3.03 6.06 32.40
CA SER A 81 -1.66 6.42 32.07
C SER A 81 -1.57 7.01 30.67
N TYR A 82 -0.66 7.97 30.49
CA TYR A 82 -0.36 8.60 29.21
C TYR A 82 1.15 8.74 29.01
N GLY A 83 1.55 8.94 27.76
CA GLY A 83 2.87 9.45 27.42
C GLY A 83 2.74 10.77 26.65
N ALA A 84 3.72 11.65 26.80
CA ALA A 84 3.78 12.90 26.08
C ALA A 84 5.18 13.20 25.58
N LEU A 85 5.27 13.73 24.36
CA LEU A 85 6.48 14.19 23.69
C LEU A 85 6.25 15.60 23.14
N THR A 86 7.33 16.34 22.95
CA THR A 86 7.31 17.64 22.27
C THR A 86 8.11 17.63 20.98
N LEU A 87 7.61 18.35 19.99
CA LEU A 87 8.31 18.70 18.77
C LEU A 87 7.99 20.16 18.42
N LYS A 88 8.99 21.04 18.52
CA LYS A 88 8.81 22.49 18.36
C LYS A 88 7.70 23.01 19.29
N ASN A 89 6.69 23.66 18.74
CA ASN A 89 5.50 24.20 19.42
C ASN A 89 4.39 23.16 19.64
N ILE A 90 4.60 21.89 19.25
CA ILE A 90 3.59 20.85 19.37
C ILE A 90 3.86 19.99 20.60
N ILE A 91 2.86 19.93 21.48
CA ILE A 91 2.77 18.88 22.50
C ILE A 91 1.94 17.75 21.92
N PHE A 92 2.53 16.57 21.82
CA PHE A 92 1.85 15.35 21.42
C PHE A 92 1.70 14.42 22.63
N PHE A 93 0.48 13.97 22.94
CA PHE A 93 0.25 12.96 23.96
C PHE A 93 -0.72 11.87 23.53
N SER A 94 -0.53 10.66 24.05
CA SER A 94 -1.35 9.48 23.74
C SER A 94 -1.79 8.78 25.03
N HIS A 95 -3.05 8.34 25.07
CA HIS A 95 -3.61 7.52 26.15
C HIS A 95 -4.74 6.62 25.64
N MET A 96 -5.09 5.61 26.46
CA MET A 96 -6.16 4.65 26.19
C MET A 96 -7.19 4.60 27.33
N ILE A 97 -8.46 4.57 26.97
CA ILE A 97 -9.61 4.16 27.80
C ILE A 97 -9.83 2.66 27.61
N LEU A 98 -9.19 1.85 28.46
CA LEU A 98 -9.10 0.39 28.28
C LEU A 98 -10.45 -0.32 28.33
N SER A 99 -11.38 0.16 29.17
CA SER A 99 -12.74 -0.40 29.27
C SER A 99 -13.51 -0.33 27.94
N GLU A 100 -13.11 0.58 27.07
CA GLU A 100 -13.73 0.81 25.76
C GLU A 100 -12.86 0.32 24.61
N GLN A 101 -11.62 -0.13 24.88
CA GLN A 101 -10.60 -0.43 23.85
C GLN A 101 -10.41 0.73 22.86
N ARG A 102 -10.53 1.94 23.38
CA ARG A 102 -10.51 3.20 22.66
C ARG A 102 -9.45 4.10 23.26
N GLY A 103 -8.83 4.98 22.49
CA GLY A 103 -7.87 5.96 22.97
C GLY A 103 -7.85 7.20 22.12
N TYR A 104 -6.99 8.13 22.49
CA TYR A 104 -6.84 9.41 21.81
C TYR A 104 -5.38 9.79 21.68
N ASN A 105 -5.00 10.19 20.48
CA ASN A 105 -3.72 10.79 20.15
C ASN A 105 -3.96 12.27 19.92
N VAL A 106 -3.44 13.12 20.79
CA VAL A 106 -3.79 14.55 20.86
C VAL A 106 -2.57 15.39 20.57
N PHE A 107 -2.70 16.27 19.58
CA PHE A 107 -1.67 17.20 19.13
C PHE A 107 -2.13 18.61 19.46
N VAL A 108 -1.41 19.29 20.34
CA VAL A 108 -1.71 20.66 20.79
C VAL A 108 -0.65 21.60 20.23
N ASP A 109 -1.06 22.51 19.35
CA ASP A 109 -0.24 23.64 18.91
C ASP A 109 -0.27 24.73 19.98
N GLN A 110 0.86 24.95 20.64
CA GLN A 110 0.99 25.92 21.72
C GLN A 110 0.95 27.38 21.24
N ASP A 111 1.27 27.64 19.98
CA ASP A 111 1.31 28.99 19.42
C ASP A 111 -0.10 29.47 19.07
N THR A 112 -0.89 28.60 18.43
CA THR A 112 -2.24 28.92 17.94
C THR A 112 -3.35 28.46 18.88
N ASN A 113 -3.04 27.56 19.83
CA ASN A 113 -4.01 26.82 20.66
C ASN A 113 -4.92 25.89 19.87
N LEU A 114 -4.59 25.60 18.62
CA LEU A 114 -5.32 24.63 17.81
C LEU A 114 -4.98 23.21 18.25
N VAL A 115 -5.96 22.32 18.10
CA VAL A 115 -5.84 20.93 18.50
C VAL A 115 -6.34 20.03 17.39
N THR A 116 -5.57 18.97 17.14
CA THR A 116 -6.03 17.81 16.37
C THR A 116 -6.07 16.61 17.29
N ILE A 117 -7.21 15.92 17.35
CA ILE A 117 -7.40 14.68 18.09
C ILE A 117 -7.64 13.56 17.11
N ILE A 118 -6.84 12.50 17.19
CA ILE A 118 -7.11 11.24 16.50
C ILE A 118 -7.64 10.25 17.54
N GLU A 119 -8.95 10.03 17.53
CA GLU A 119 -9.57 8.92 18.25
C GLU A 119 -9.16 7.61 17.57
N VAL A 120 -8.77 6.61 18.35
CA VAL A 120 -8.41 5.27 17.88
C VAL A 120 -9.17 4.21 18.65
N TRP A 121 -9.58 3.12 18.01
CA TRP A 121 -10.25 2.02 18.71
C TRP A 121 -10.06 0.66 18.03
N PHE A 122 -10.08 -0.38 18.86
CA PHE A 122 -10.15 -1.78 18.43
C PHE A 122 -11.61 -2.27 18.45
N SER A 123 -11.82 -3.50 17.99
CA SER A 123 -13.08 -4.23 18.12
C SER A 123 -14.28 -3.44 17.59
N SER A 124 -14.08 -2.80 16.44
CA SER A 124 -15.02 -1.82 15.91
C SER A 124 -16.38 -2.42 15.53
N GLY A 125 -16.40 -3.71 15.17
CA GLY A 125 -17.56 -4.34 14.51
C GLY A 125 -17.99 -3.62 13.24
N ARG A 126 -17.12 -2.74 12.69
CA ARG A 126 -17.47 -1.87 11.57
C ARG A 126 -17.70 -2.72 10.34
N LYS A 127 -18.84 -2.48 9.70
CA LYS A 127 -19.13 -2.98 8.37
C LYS A 127 -18.60 -2.02 7.33
N GLU A 128 -17.96 -2.56 6.32
CA GLU A 128 -17.59 -1.80 5.14
C GLU A 128 -17.80 -2.62 3.88
N ARG A 129 -17.85 -1.92 2.75
CA ARG A 129 -17.95 -2.54 1.45
C ARG A 129 -16.58 -2.47 0.78
N THR A 130 -16.05 -3.61 0.37
CA THR A 130 -14.83 -3.71 -0.42
C THR A 130 -15.02 -3.06 -1.79
N MET A 131 -13.93 -2.86 -2.52
CA MET A 131 -14.00 -2.35 -3.90
C MET A 131 -14.73 -3.31 -4.84
N GLY A 132 -14.65 -4.63 -4.61
CA GLY A 132 -15.47 -5.62 -5.31
C GLY A 132 -16.96 -5.62 -4.93
N GLY A 133 -17.40 -4.74 -4.03
CA GLY A 133 -18.80 -4.56 -3.66
C GLY A 133 -19.30 -5.48 -2.54
N LYS A 134 -18.43 -6.29 -1.94
CA LYS A 134 -18.76 -7.24 -0.87
C LYS A 134 -18.79 -6.55 0.47
N GLU A 135 -19.83 -6.79 1.27
CA GLU A 135 -19.88 -6.32 2.65
C GLU A 135 -19.02 -7.24 3.53
N ILE A 136 -18.15 -6.64 4.33
CA ILE A 136 -17.29 -7.32 5.30
C ILE A 136 -17.40 -6.67 6.67
N ILE A 137 -17.05 -7.46 7.70
CA ILE A 137 -16.80 -6.94 9.04
C ILE A 137 -15.28 -6.84 9.20
N ILE A 138 -14.82 -5.69 9.67
CA ILE A 138 -13.40 -5.47 9.96
C ILE A 138 -12.96 -6.28 11.17
N ASP A 139 -11.78 -6.90 11.06
CA ASP A 139 -11.21 -7.71 12.12
C ASP A 139 -10.98 -6.85 13.38
N ASP A 140 -11.29 -7.39 14.56
CA ASP A 140 -11.24 -6.64 15.83
C ASP A 140 -9.87 -6.02 16.12
N ARG A 141 -8.78 -6.61 15.63
CA ARG A 141 -7.41 -6.13 15.84
C ARG A 141 -7.03 -4.92 14.98
N GLU A 142 -7.74 -4.67 13.88
CA GLU A 142 -7.42 -3.57 12.97
C GLU A 142 -7.84 -2.25 13.62
N VAL A 143 -6.86 -1.40 13.93
CA VAL A 143 -7.09 -0.14 14.64
C VAL A 143 -7.85 0.84 13.75
N GLN A 144 -9.05 1.16 14.16
CA GLN A 144 -9.85 2.18 13.51
C GLN A 144 -9.48 3.56 14.05
N ARG A 145 -9.73 4.60 13.27
CA ARG A 145 -9.38 5.97 13.63
C ARG A 145 -10.38 7.01 13.15
N HIS A 146 -10.48 8.14 13.84
CA HIS A 146 -11.24 9.30 13.38
C HIS A 146 -10.59 10.60 13.87
N ILE A 147 -10.66 11.66 13.07
CA ILE A 147 -9.98 12.93 13.33
C ILE A 147 -11.01 13.97 13.74
N TYR A 148 -10.76 14.63 14.86
CA TYR A 148 -11.48 15.82 15.31
C TYR A 148 -10.55 17.03 15.31
N TYR A 149 -11.09 18.16 14.87
CA TYR A 149 -10.40 19.45 14.93
C TYR A 149 -11.02 20.31 16.02
N GLY A 150 -10.19 21.09 16.70
CA GLY A 150 -10.62 21.90 17.82
C GLY A 150 -9.57 22.89 18.30
N TYR A 151 -9.77 23.36 19.53
CA TYR A 151 -8.87 24.30 20.19
C TYR A 151 -8.89 24.13 21.71
N VAL A 152 -7.84 24.58 22.38
CA VAL A 152 -7.79 24.70 23.84
C VAL A 152 -8.56 25.95 24.26
N GLU A 153 -9.60 25.78 25.08
CA GLU A 153 -10.36 26.89 25.65
C GLU A 153 -9.50 27.64 26.68
N LYS A 154 -9.35 28.96 26.46
CA LYS A 154 -8.67 29.87 27.39
C LYS A 154 -9.65 30.90 27.91
N LYS A 155 -9.71 31.03 29.24
CA LYS A 155 -10.59 32.00 29.89
C LYS A 155 -10.29 33.42 29.42
N GLY A 156 -11.30 34.12 28.91
CA GLY A 156 -11.18 35.49 28.43
C GLY A 156 -10.58 35.63 27.03
N GLN A 157 -10.35 34.53 26.31
CA GLN A 157 -9.99 34.54 24.90
C GLN A 157 -11.15 34.03 24.05
N THR A 158 -11.36 34.64 22.89
CA THR A 158 -12.29 34.13 21.88
C THR A 158 -11.73 32.86 21.25
N ALA A 159 -12.62 31.98 20.79
CA ALA A 159 -12.22 30.80 20.02
C ALA A 159 -11.41 31.24 18.78
N PRO A 160 -10.34 30.52 18.40
CA PRO A 160 -9.68 30.74 17.12
C PRO A 160 -10.68 30.64 15.96
N GLU A 161 -10.51 31.44 14.92
CA GLU A 161 -11.40 31.43 13.75
C GLU A 161 -11.07 30.29 12.78
N THR A 162 -9.83 29.82 12.79
CA THR A 162 -9.34 28.74 11.92
C THR A 162 -9.09 27.45 12.70
N ARG A 163 -8.83 26.36 11.99
CA ARG A 163 -8.45 25.04 12.53
C ARG A 163 -7.31 24.47 11.71
N HIS A 164 -6.62 23.48 12.27
CA HIS A 164 -5.92 22.53 11.42
C HIS A 164 -6.92 21.85 10.48
N HIS A 165 -6.44 21.38 9.34
CA HIS A 165 -7.30 20.73 8.34
C HIS A 165 -6.51 19.69 7.55
N LEU A 166 -7.22 18.82 6.84
CA LEU A 166 -6.60 17.87 5.91
C LEU A 166 -5.76 18.60 4.86
N THR A 167 -4.75 17.95 4.30
CA THR A 167 -3.96 18.57 3.23
C THR A 167 -3.37 17.56 2.27
N ASN A 168 -3.06 18.02 1.05
CA ASN A 168 -2.21 17.34 0.09
C ASN A 168 -0.81 17.98 -0.01
N ARG A 169 -0.43 18.94 0.85
CA ARG A 169 0.85 19.65 0.72
C ARG A 169 2.10 18.81 0.99
N ILE A 170 1.95 17.65 1.63
CA ILE A 170 3.02 16.68 1.81
C ILE A 170 3.08 15.64 0.67
N GLU A 171 2.06 15.65 -0.21
CA GLU A 171 1.98 14.77 -1.37
C GLU A 171 3.24 14.87 -2.24
N GLY A 172 3.70 13.71 -2.70
CA GLY A 172 4.87 13.59 -3.56
C GLY A 172 6.20 13.50 -2.82
N LYS A 173 6.27 13.81 -1.52
CA LYS A 173 7.52 13.70 -0.77
C LYS A 173 7.85 12.25 -0.41
N GLY A 174 9.13 11.92 -0.44
CA GLY A 174 9.67 10.65 0.03
C GLY A 174 10.62 10.87 1.19
N MET A 175 10.40 10.17 2.30
CA MET A 175 11.15 10.30 3.54
C MET A 175 11.71 8.95 4.00
N TYR A 176 12.99 8.91 4.31
CA TYR A 176 13.56 7.89 5.19
C TYR A 176 13.42 8.36 6.64
N TRP A 177 13.10 7.43 7.54
CA TRP A 177 13.00 7.67 8.97
C TRP A 177 13.76 6.60 9.75
N LEU A 178 14.60 7.04 10.69
CA LEU A 178 15.18 6.22 11.75
C LEU A 178 14.55 6.64 13.08
N GLN A 179 13.76 5.75 13.68
CA GLN A 179 13.19 5.96 15.00
C GLN A 179 14.23 5.66 16.10
N ASP A 180 14.08 6.31 17.25
CA ASP A 180 14.87 6.01 18.45
C ASP A 180 14.66 4.57 18.93
N THR A 181 13.56 3.92 18.56
CA THR A 181 13.34 2.48 18.77
C THR A 181 14.19 1.56 17.89
N GLY A 182 14.92 2.10 16.90
CA GLY A 182 15.68 1.35 15.89
C GLY A 182 14.84 0.92 14.69
N ILE A 183 13.59 1.39 14.59
CA ILE A 183 12.74 1.13 13.43
C ILE A 183 13.13 2.03 12.27
N GLU A 184 13.40 1.43 11.11
CA GLU A 184 13.76 2.12 9.87
C GLU A 184 12.64 1.94 8.85
N THR A 185 12.18 3.06 8.29
CA THR A 185 11.08 3.05 7.30
C THR A 185 11.33 4.05 6.19
N LEU A 186 11.02 3.67 4.96
CA LEU A 186 10.77 4.61 3.87
C LEU A 186 9.26 4.88 3.82
N GLU A 187 8.88 6.14 3.76
CA GLU A 187 7.50 6.58 3.57
C GLU A 187 7.41 7.52 2.38
N LEU A 188 6.55 7.17 1.44
CA LEU A 188 6.36 7.87 0.18
C LEU A 188 4.90 8.33 0.10
N TYR A 189 4.69 9.62 0.24
CA TYR A 189 3.36 10.23 0.30
C TYR A 189 2.78 10.44 -1.10
N SER A 190 2.76 9.36 -1.89
CA SER A 190 2.38 9.36 -3.31
C SER A 190 0.88 9.17 -3.53
N SER A 191 0.06 9.62 -2.58
CA SER A 191 -1.39 9.60 -2.62
C SER A 191 -1.97 10.49 -1.53
N VAL A 192 -3.09 11.15 -1.83
CA VAL A 192 -3.83 12.00 -0.89
C VAL A 192 -4.73 11.22 0.08
N VAL A 193 -4.86 9.89 -0.11
CA VAL A 193 -5.70 9.00 0.73
C VAL A 193 -4.97 7.78 1.28
N SER A 194 -3.72 7.57 0.87
CA SER A 194 -2.90 6.44 1.25
C SER A 194 -1.41 6.79 1.15
N THR A 195 -0.56 5.99 1.78
CA THR A 195 0.90 6.15 1.73
C THR A 195 1.51 4.83 1.31
N ASN A 196 2.52 4.89 0.43
CA ASN A 196 3.39 3.75 0.18
C ASN A 196 4.53 3.74 1.19
N PHE A 197 4.88 2.59 1.76
CA PHE A 197 5.95 2.49 2.73
C PHE A 197 6.71 1.17 2.61
N VAL A 198 7.98 1.18 3.00
CA VAL A 198 8.85 0.00 3.13
C VAL A 198 9.38 -0.01 4.56
N GLU A 199 9.25 -1.13 5.27
CA GLU A 199 9.81 -1.28 6.61
C GLU A 199 11.09 -2.12 6.58
N HIS A 200 12.23 -1.45 6.70
CA HIS A 200 13.55 -2.07 6.55
C HIS A 200 13.92 -2.98 7.72
N THR A 201 13.44 -2.70 8.94
CA THR A 201 13.85 -3.46 10.13
C THR A 201 12.79 -4.39 10.69
N ARG A 202 11.50 -4.03 10.65
CA ARG A 202 10.44 -4.90 11.20
C ARG A 202 10.10 -6.05 10.26
N LEU A 203 9.87 -5.75 8.98
CA LEU A 203 9.40 -6.74 8.00
C LEU A 203 10.55 -7.40 7.25
N MET A 204 11.57 -6.62 6.84
CA MET A 204 12.79 -7.13 6.19
C MET A 204 12.50 -8.05 4.99
N ASP A 205 11.41 -7.81 4.27
CA ASP A 205 10.90 -8.68 3.21
C ASP A 205 11.08 -8.10 1.80
N GLU A 206 11.73 -6.94 1.69
CA GLU A 206 11.99 -6.26 0.41
C GLU A 206 10.69 -5.97 -0.36
N LEU A 207 9.60 -5.65 0.37
CA LEU A 207 8.29 -5.27 -0.15
C LEU A 207 7.90 -3.84 0.25
N GLY A 208 7.21 -3.18 -0.66
CA GLY A 208 6.45 -1.96 -0.42
C GLY A 208 4.99 -2.27 -0.12
N TYR A 209 4.38 -1.44 0.72
CA TYR A 209 3.00 -1.59 1.16
C TYR A 209 2.25 -0.29 0.95
N CYS A 210 0.96 -0.37 0.71
CA CYS A 210 0.08 0.79 0.70
C CYS A 210 -0.95 0.66 1.80
N SER A 211 -1.25 1.75 2.50
CA SER A 211 -2.29 1.73 3.53
C SER A 211 -2.99 3.07 3.66
N PRO A 212 -4.30 3.06 4.02
CA PRO A 212 -5.08 4.28 4.13
C PRO A 212 -4.46 5.24 5.13
N SER A 213 -4.28 6.50 4.73
CA SER A 213 -3.53 7.50 5.47
C SER A 213 -4.25 8.85 5.46
N ASP A 214 -3.98 9.68 6.47
CA ASP A 214 -4.46 11.05 6.53
C ASP A 214 -3.28 11.99 6.79
N TYR A 215 -3.34 13.18 6.20
CA TYR A 215 -2.35 14.24 6.36
C TYR A 215 -3.07 15.51 6.82
N VAL A 216 -2.59 16.12 7.89
CA VAL A 216 -3.15 17.34 8.46
C VAL A 216 -2.09 18.43 8.44
N LEU A 217 -2.45 19.60 7.93
CA LEU A 217 -1.60 20.78 7.96
C LEU A 217 -1.70 21.45 9.33
N VAL A 218 -0.57 21.63 9.99
CA VAL A 218 -0.44 22.49 11.17
C VAL A 218 0.02 23.86 10.74
N ASN A 219 1.13 23.92 10.00
CA ASN A 219 1.67 25.13 9.38
C ASN A 219 2.56 24.75 8.16
N ASP A 220 3.34 25.68 7.63
CA ASP A 220 4.09 25.49 6.38
C ASP A 220 5.14 24.36 6.42
N ASN A 221 5.66 23.98 7.59
CA ASN A 221 6.65 22.90 7.73
C ASN A 221 6.22 21.76 8.66
N ILE A 222 5.14 21.94 9.43
CA ILE A 222 4.65 20.94 10.39
C ILE A 222 3.37 20.29 9.90
N PHE A 223 3.39 18.95 9.90
CA PHE A 223 2.28 18.11 9.48
C PHE A 223 1.99 17.05 10.54
N ILE A 224 0.73 16.63 10.65
CA ILE A 224 0.37 15.42 11.37
C ILE A 224 0.03 14.35 10.33
N TYR A 225 0.67 13.21 10.48
CA TYR A 225 0.50 12.03 9.65
C TYR A 225 -0.15 10.91 10.47
N ASN A 226 -0.99 10.11 9.82
CA ASN A 226 -1.35 8.80 10.34
C ASN A 226 -1.67 7.78 9.24
N ARG A 227 -1.49 6.50 9.56
CA ARG A 227 -1.75 5.33 8.71
C ARG A 227 -2.28 4.17 9.55
N THR A 228 -3.18 3.38 8.97
CA THR A 228 -3.62 2.08 9.54
C THR A 228 -3.35 1.01 8.50
N GLU A 229 -2.62 -0.03 8.88
CA GLU A 229 -2.40 -1.20 8.03
C GLU A 229 -3.71 -1.98 7.80
N CYS A 230 -4.01 -2.34 6.54
CA CYS A 230 -5.20 -3.13 6.18
C CYS A 230 -4.79 -4.46 5.53
N GLU A 231 -5.51 -5.55 5.86
CA GLU A 231 -5.17 -6.93 5.43
C GLU A 231 -3.74 -7.36 5.80
N PHE A 232 -3.27 -6.80 6.91
CA PHE A 232 -1.97 -7.04 7.49
C PHE A 232 -2.12 -7.12 9.02
N SER A 233 -1.16 -6.64 9.81
CA SER A 233 -1.19 -6.74 11.28
C SER A 233 -2.23 -5.82 11.94
N GLY A 234 -2.72 -4.81 11.23
CA GLY A 234 -3.77 -3.89 11.68
C GLY A 234 -3.25 -2.72 12.51
N ILE A 235 -1.93 -2.49 12.49
CA ILE A 235 -1.28 -1.47 13.31
C ILE A 235 -1.58 -0.07 12.78
N PHE A 236 -1.84 0.83 13.71
CA PHE A 236 -1.92 2.26 13.51
C PHE A 236 -0.58 2.91 13.85
N THR A 237 -0.09 3.78 12.97
CA THR A 237 1.05 4.67 13.21
C THR A 237 0.59 6.11 13.02
N SER A 238 0.99 7.00 13.92
CA SER A 238 0.77 8.44 13.75
C SER A 238 1.91 9.23 14.35
N TYR A 239 2.27 10.33 13.71
CA TYR A 239 3.29 11.22 14.19
C TYR A 239 3.03 12.66 13.73
N VAL A 240 3.59 13.61 14.46
CA VAL A 240 3.82 14.95 13.95
C VAL A 240 5.24 15.01 13.40
N VAL A 241 5.39 15.64 12.23
CA VAL A 241 6.66 15.78 11.53
C VAL A 241 6.95 17.25 11.27
N ASP A 242 8.20 17.65 11.50
CA ASP A 242 8.77 18.91 11.03
C ASP A 242 9.64 18.60 9.81
N LEU A 243 9.18 18.98 8.61
CA LEU A 243 9.91 18.76 7.37
C LEU A 243 11.17 19.64 7.24
N PHE A 244 11.26 20.74 7.99
CA PHE A 244 12.42 21.62 7.94
C PHE A 244 13.61 21.00 8.70
N THR A 245 13.38 20.51 9.91
CA THR A 245 14.42 19.80 10.68
C THR A 245 14.49 18.31 10.36
N ARG A 246 13.51 17.77 9.64
CA ARG A 246 13.36 16.33 9.31
C ARG A 246 13.36 15.49 10.58
N THR A 247 12.51 15.86 11.52
CA THR A 247 12.35 15.17 12.80
C THR A 247 10.87 14.89 13.05
N GLN A 248 10.58 13.80 13.73
CA GLN A 248 9.22 13.40 14.07
C GLN A 248 9.09 12.95 15.53
N VAL A 249 7.88 13.09 16.08
CA VAL A 249 7.48 12.42 17.32
C VAL A 249 6.12 11.77 17.12
N GLY A 250 5.97 10.53 17.57
CA GLY A 250 4.82 9.74 17.20
C GLY A 250 4.50 8.59 18.14
N VAL A 251 3.49 7.82 17.73
CA VAL A 251 2.98 6.64 18.42
C VAL A 251 2.73 5.53 17.41
N ARG A 252 2.97 4.30 17.85
CA ARG A 252 2.52 3.09 17.20
C ARG A 252 1.58 2.33 18.14
N LEU A 253 0.44 1.90 17.62
CA LEU A 253 -0.59 1.18 18.35
C LEU A 253 -1.13 0.01 17.51
N GLY A 254 -1.05 -1.20 18.02
CA GLY A 254 -1.70 -2.36 17.41
C GLY A 254 -1.05 -3.68 17.82
N PHE A 255 -1.23 -4.71 17.02
CA PHE A 255 -0.68 -6.03 17.29
C PHE A 255 0.24 -6.46 16.16
N ASN A 256 1.45 -6.91 16.47
CA ASN A 256 2.38 -7.41 15.47
C ASN A 256 2.00 -8.83 14.99
N GLU A 257 2.81 -9.41 14.11
CA GLU A 257 2.61 -10.75 13.54
C GLU A 257 2.64 -11.88 14.58
N LYS A 258 3.18 -11.61 15.78
CA LYS A 258 3.22 -12.53 16.93
C LYS A 258 2.10 -12.27 17.94
N ASP A 259 1.12 -11.45 17.58
CA ASP A 259 0.03 -11.00 18.44
C ASP A 259 0.49 -10.23 19.69
N GLU A 260 1.70 -9.66 19.68
CA GLU A 260 2.21 -8.83 20.76
C GLU A 260 1.67 -7.41 20.61
N LEU A 261 1.21 -6.82 21.71
CA LEU A 261 0.70 -5.45 21.71
C LEU A 261 1.88 -4.48 21.56
N GLU A 262 1.90 -3.74 20.46
CA GLU A 262 2.74 -2.57 20.30
C GLU A 262 1.94 -1.36 20.75
N TYR A 263 2.34 -0.75 21.87
CA TYR A 263 1.88 0.56 22.27
C TYR A 263 3.06 1.37 22.79
N TYR A 264 3.67 2.13 21.89
CA TYR A 264 4.86 2.91 22.22
C TYR A 264 4.87 4.25 21.50
N MET A 265 5.53 5.23 22.11
CA MET A 265 5.85 6.51 21.51
C MET A 265 7.33 6.54 21.11
N PHE A 266 7.65 7.31 20.09
CA PHE A 266 8.99 7.37 19.53
C PHE A 266 9.36 8.79 19.12
N ARG A 267 10.66 9.03 19.04
CA ARG A 267 11.26 10.14 18.28
C ARG A 267 11.90 9.58 17.02
N GLY A 268 12.00 10.37 15.97
CA GLY A 268 12.72 9.95 14.76
C GLY A 268 13.42 11.09 14.08
N GLU A 269 14.52 10.75 13.41
CA GLU A 269 15.27 11.62 12.51
C GLU A 269 15.12 11.06 11.09
N GLY A 270 15.12 11.94 10.10
CA GLY A 270 14.85 11.53 8.73
C GLY A 270 15.63 12.29 7.68
N GLU A 271 15.52 11.76 6.46
CA GLU A 271 16.18 12.26 5.27
C GLU A 271 15.17 12.29 4.12
N ILE A 272 15.27 13.32 3.28
CA ILE A 272 14.48 13.37 2.04
C ILE A 272 15.18 12.44 1.05
N VAL A 273 14.45 11.44 0.56
CA VAL A 273 14.98 10.43 -0.37
C VAL A 273 14.42 10.59 -1.78
N GLY A 274 13.38 11.40 -1.95
CA GLY A 274 12.78 11.65 -3.26
C GLY A 274 11.67 12.69 -3.21
N GLU A 275 11.33 13.21 -4.37
CA GLU A 275 10.20 14.13 -4.56
C GLU A 275 9.54 13.87 -5.92
N LEU A 276 8.22 13.77 -5.90
CA LEU A 276 7.38 13.64 -7.07
C LEU A 276 6.75 14.99 -7.35
N THR A 277 6.74 15.39 -8.62
CA THR A 277 6.08 16.63 -9.04
C THR A 277 4.57 16.47 -8.88
N PRO A 278 3.90 17.31 -8.08
CA PRO A 278 2.45 17.34 -8.05
C PRO A 278 1.93 17.84 -9.40
N LEU A 279 0.96 17.13 -9.98
CA LEU A 279 0.32 17.53 -11.24
C LEU A 279 -1.05 18.21 -11.03
N GLY A 280 -1.57 18.19 -9.80
CA GLY A 280 -2.83 18.83 -9.45
C GLY A 280 -2.75 20.37 -9.38
N PRO A 281 -3.90 21.06 -9.40
CA PRO A 281 -3.96 22.52 -9.30
C PRO A 281 -3.36 23.05 -7.99
N PHE A 282 -2.54 24.11 -8.08
CA PHE A 282 -1.87 24.71 -6.92
C PHE A 282 -2.83 25.30 -5.88
N GLU A 283 -4.03 25.70 -6.29
CA GLU A 283 -5.07 26.23 -5.41
C GLU A 283 -5.77 25.15 -4.57
N LYS A 284 -5.65 23.88 -4.96
CA LYS A 284 -6.22 22.76 -4.20
C LYS A 284 -5.24 22.34 -3.10
N ILE A 285 -5.54 22.79 -1.87
CA ILE A 285 -4.73 22.52 -0.67
C ILE A 285 -5.16 21.28 0.13
N GLY A 286 -6.08 20.48 -0.42
CA GLY A 286 -6.51 19.20 0.15
C GLY A 286 -7.29 19.30 1.46
N ASN A 287 -7.97 20.41 1.73
CA ASN A 287 -8.74 20.66 2.95
C ASN A 287 -10.09 19.92 3.02
N GLU A 288 -10.44 19.17 1.97
CA GLU A 288 -11.63 18.31 1.93
C GLU A 288 -11.22 16.83 1.96
N PRO A 289 -11.98 15.95 2.63
CA PRO A 289 -11.75 14.52 2.56
C PRO A 289 -11.88 14.04 1.12
N MET A 290 -10.77 13.53 0.56
CA MET A 290 -10.79 12.92 -0.76
C MET A 290 -11.54 11.59 -0.68
N SER A 291 -12.83 11.63 -1.00
CA SER A 291 -13.68 10.46 -1.12
C SER A 291 -13.59 9.98 -2.55
N ALA A 292 -12.95 8.84 -2.80
CA ALA A 292 -13.06 8.26 -4.13
C ALA A 292 -14.53 7.83 -4.35
N PRO A 293 -15.16 8.25 -5.46
CA PRO A 293 -16.53 7.90 -5.73
C PRO A 293 -16.61 6.41 -6.05
N ALA A 294 -17.06 5.60 -5.11
CA ALA A 294 -17.60 4.30 -5.44
C ALA A 294 -18.93 4.53 -6.17
N THR A 295 -18.93 4.34 -7.48
CA THR A 295 -20.10 4.14 -8.35
C THR A 295 -21.44 4.62 -7.79
N GLY A 296 -21.80 5.87 -8.11
CA GLY A 296 -23.20 6.32 -8.19
C GLY A 296 -24.02 6.46 -6.91
N THR A 297 -23.48 6.20 -5.71
CA THR A 297 -24.20 6.52 -4.47
C THR A 297 -23.31 7.33 -3.53
N SER A 298 -23.61 8.63 -3.42
CA SER A 298 -23.09 9.46 -2.34
C SER A 298 -23.62 8.88 -1.03
N ARG A 299 -22.76 8.16 -0.30
CA ARG A 299 -23.01 7.79 1.09
C ARG A 299 -22.03 8.59 1.93
N THR A 300 -22.55 9.26 2.95
CA THR A 300 -21.72 9.85 4.00
C THR A 300 -20.82 8.75 4.56
N PRO A 301 -19.48 8.90 4.52
CA PRO A 301 -18.58 7.91 5.08
C PRO A 301 -18.93 7.63 6.53
N VAL A 302 -19.00 6.36 6.92
CA VAL A 302 -19.22 5.98 8.33
C VAL A 302 -17.98 6.41 9.14
N LYS A 303 -18.17 6.72 10.43
CA LYS A 303 -17.07 7.10 11.32
C LYS A 303 -15.85 6.19 11.15
N GLY A 304 -14.73 6.85 10.84
CA GLY A 304 -13.41 6.25 10.64
C GLY A 304 -13.20 5.47 9.35
N GLN A 305 -14.19 5.39 8.46
CA GLN A 305 -14.05 4.71 7.18
C GLN A 305 -13.02 5.44 6.32
N ARG A 306 -12.15 4.67 5.68
CA ARG A 306 -11.21 5.12 4.65
C ARG A 306 -11.30 4.20 3.45
N MET A 307 -10.93 4.70 2.29
CA MET A 307 -10.74 3.82 1.14
C MET A 307 -9.57 2.89 1.41
N ALA A 308 -9.81 1.59 1.37
CA ALA A 308 -8.80 0.56 1.56
C ALA A 308 -8.94 -0.49 0.45
N TYR A 309 -7.81 -0.87 -0.15
CA TYR A 309 -7.77 -2.01 -1.04
C TYR A 309 -7.75 -3.30 -0.21
N ARG A 310 -8.68 -4.21 -0.50
CA ARG A 310 -8.88 -5.45 0.27
C ARG A 310 -9.03 -6.70 -0.62
N PRO A 311 -8.00 -7.05 -1.40
CA PRO A 311 -8.05 -8.16 -2.33
C PRO A 311 -8.44 -9.46 -1.65
N VAL A 312 -7.85 -9.80 -0.49
CA VAL A 312 -8.13 -11.08 0.21
C VAL A 312 -9.63 -11.23 0.49
N ARG A 313 -10.27 -10.13 0.85
CA ARG A 313 -11.70 -10.12 1.19
C ARG A 313 -12.59 -10.22 -0.03
N ASP A 314 -12.13 -9.77 -1.19
CA ASP A 314 -12.85 -9.83 -2.46
C ASP A 314 -12.75 -11.17 -3.18
N PHE A 315 -11.65 -11.91 -3.01
CA PHE A 315 -11.50 -13.23 -3.63
C PHE A 315 -12.57 -14.23 -3.15
N VAL A 316 -13.16 -14.92 -4.11
CA VAL A 316 -14.02 -16.10 -3.89
C VAL A 316 -13.15 -17.32 -4.15
N TYR A 317 -13.11 -18.24 -3.18
CA TYR A 317 -12.41 -19.51 -3.37
C TYR A 317 -13.08 -20.31 -4.49
N MET A 318 -12.26 -20.77 -5.43
CA MET A 318 -12.65 -21.68 -6.51
C MET A 318 -11.69 -22.86 -6.50
N THR A 319 -12.19 -24.08 -6.75
CA THR A 319 -11.33 -25.24 -7.01
C THR A 319 -10.65 -25.11 -8.37
N ASP A 320 -9.60 -25.90 -8.59
CA ASP A 320 -8.90 -25.97 -9.88
C ASP A 320 -9.86 -26.35 -11.02
N GLU A 321 -10.80 -27.26 -10.77
CA GLU A 321 -11.85 -27.62 -11.72
C GLU A 321 -12.80 -26.46 -12.01
N GLU A 322 -13.26 -25.75 -10.98
CA GLU A 322 -14.16 -24.60 -11.16
C GLU A 322 -13.48 -23.49 -11.98
N VAL A 323 -12.20 -23.23 -11.73
CA VAL A 323 -11.40 -22.26 -12.51
C VAL A 323 -11.25 -22.72 -13.96
N HIS A 324 -10.97 -24.00 -14.18
CA HIS A 324 -10.83 -24.54 -15.52
C HIS A 324 -12.14 -24.44 -16.32
N GLU A 325 -13.26 -24.85 -15.73
CA GLU A 325 -14.58 -24.77 -16.37
C GLU A 325 -15.00 -23.32 -16.65
N ALA A 326 -14.72 -22.40 -15.72
CA ALA A 326 -14.96 -20.98 -15.92
C ALA A 326 -14.15 -20.44 -17.12
N ALA A 327 -12.87 -20.78 -17.20
CA ALA A 327 -12.01 -20.37 -18.30
C ALA A 327 -12.45 -20.99 -19.64
N LEU A 328 -12.88 -22.26 -19.69
CA LEU A 328 -13.45 -22.85 -20.91
C LEU A 328 -14.68 -22.08 -21.42
N LYS A 329 -15.47 -21.53 -20.50
CA LYS A 329 -16.71 -20.81 -20.84
C LYS A 329 -16.48 -19.35 -21.25
N SER A 330 -15.54 -18.65 -20.63
CA SER A 330 -15.47 -17.18 -20.70
C SER A 330 -14.09 -16.58 -21.00
N THR A 331 -13.10 -17.36 -21.40
CA THR A 331 -11.81 -16.81 -21.84
C THR A 331 -11.99 -15.93 -23.08
N THR A 332 -11.44 -14.72 -23.04
CA THR A 332 -11.31 -13.84 -24.20
C THR A 332 -9.85 -13.44 -24.36
N ASN A 333 -9.37 -13.40 -25.60
CA ASN A 333 -7.98 -13.08 -25.92
C ASN A 333 -7.89 -11.67 -26.50
N PHE A 334 -6.98 -10.85 -25.96
CA PHE A 334 -6.61 -9.55 -26.51
C PHE A 334 -7.79 -8.59 -26.79
N THR A 335 -8.90 -8.73 -26.05
CA THR A 335 -10.05 -7.83 -26.15
C THR A 335 -9.66 -6.42 -25.71
N ALA A 336 -9.90 -5.43 -26.56
CA ALA A 336 -9.66 -4.04 -26.20
C ALA A 336 -10.55 -3.61 -25.03
N THR A 337 -9.99 -2.78 -24.15
CA THR A 337 -10.74 -2.12 -23.08
C THR A 337 -10.51 -0.61 -23.17
N ASP A 338 -11.43 0.19 -22.63
CA ASP A 338 -11.28 1.65 -22.56
C ASP A 338 -10.05 2.10 -21.74
N MET A 339 -9.47 1.15 -21.00
CA MET A 339 -8.32 1.30 -20.12
C MET A 339 -6.99 0.95 -20.83
N ALA A 340 -7.01 0.53 -22.09
CA ALA A 340 -5.84 0.13 -22.85
C ALA A 340 -5.94 0.62 -24.31
N VAL A 341 -6.00 1.94 -24.50
CA VAL A 341 -6.20 2.57 -25.81
C VAL A 341 -4.87 3.04 -26.43
N ASN A 342 -3.94 3.51 -25.61
CA ASN A 342 -2.62 3.99 -26.04
C ASN A 342 -1.63 2.82 -26.21
N ASN A 343 -2.00 1.82 -27.00
CA ASN A 343 -1.12 0.69 -27.28
C ASN A 343 -0.18 0.99 -28.46
N MET A 344 0.98 0.34 -28.47
CA MET A 344 1.79 0.23 -29.67
C MET A 344 1.02 -0.54 -30.76
N PRO A 345 1.32 -0.33 -32.06
CA PRO A 345 0.76 -1.19 -33.10
C PRO A 345 1.29 -2.63 -32.94
N PHE A 346 0.42 -3.62 -33.12
CA PHE A 346 0.89 -5.00 -33.19
C PHE A 346 1.85 -5.17 -34.38
N SER A 347 2.96 -5.85 -34.16
CA SER A 347 4.04 -6.06 -35.13
C SER A 347 3.90 -7.41 -35.84
N ASP A 348 4.40 -7.49 -37.07
CA ASP A 348 4.60 -8.72 -37.84
C ASP A 348 6.05 -9.22 -37.77
N ILE A 349 6.87 -8.69 -36.85
CA ILE A 349 8.29 -9.04 -36.66
C ILE A 349 8.58 -10.55 -36.59
N LEU A 350 7.62 -11.36 -36.11
CA LEU A 350 7.77 -12.81 -36.02
C LEU A 350 7.29 -13.58 -37.26
N VAL A 351 6.56 -12.96 -38.18
CA VAL A 351 5.96 -13.62 -39.35
C VAL A 351 7.03 -14.25 -40.23
N GLY A 352 6.81 -15.51 -40.61
CA GLY A 352 7.73 -16.33 -41.39
C GLY A 352 8.84 -16.99 -40.57
N LYS A 353 8.91 -16.77 -39.25
CA LYS A 353 9.95 -17.37 -38.39
C LYS A 353 9.51 -18.71 -37.82
N GLU A 354 10.46 -19.63 -37.75
CA GLU A 354 10.42 -20.87 -36.99
C GLU A 354 11.59 -20.85 -36.00
N PHE A 355 11.31 -21.06 -34.72
CA PHE A 355 12.32 -20.97 -33.67
C PHE A 355 11.99 -21.91 -32.51
N THR A 356 13.02 -22.25 -31.73
CA THR A 356 12.86 -23.01 -30.49
C THR A 356 13.37 -22.20 -29.32
N LEU A 357 12.54 -22.01 -28.30
CA LEU A 357 12.94 -21.39 -27.04
C LEU A 357 13.35 -22.48 -26.06
N ARG A 358 14.54 -22.33 -25.46
CA ARG A 358 15.11 -23.28 -24.50
C ARG A 358 15.39 -22.56 -23.20
N TYR A 359 14.61 -22.85 -22.16
CA TYR A 359 14.79 -22.24 -20.85
C TYR A 359 15.76 -23.05 -19.98
N ASP A 360 16.59 -22.35 -19.21
CA ASP A 360 17.61 -22.96 -18.37
C ASP A 360 17.00 -23.75 -17.19
N ARG A 361 17.87 -24.44 -16.44
CA ARG A 361 17.52 -25.17 -15.19
C ARG A 361 16.43 -26.23 -15.36
N GLY A 362 16.38 -26.86 -16.53
CA GLY A 362 15.37 -27.88 -16.84
C GLY A 362 13.99 -27.28 -17.13
N GLY A 363 13.93 -25.98 -17.45
CA GLY A 363 12.71 -25.33 -17.94
C GLY A 363 12.22 -25.91 -19.27
N PRO A 364 11.02 -25.49 -19.71
CA PRO A 364 10.42 -26.02 -20.91
C PRO A 364 11.26 -25.71 -22.15
N VAL A 365 11.11 -26.57 -23.15
CA VAL A 365 11.57 -26.31 -24.51
C VAL A 365 10.32 -26.20 -25.37
N ILE A 366 10.15 -25.08 -26.05
CA ILE A 366 8.92 -24.79 -26.80
C ILE A 366 9.31 -24.44 -28.22
N HIS A 367 8.69 -25.13 -29.18
CA HIS A 367 8.88 -24.89 -30.60
C HIS A 367 7.76 -23.99 -31.11
N TYR A 368 8.12 -23.01 -31.94
CA TYR A 368 7.20 -22.02 -32.50
C TYR A 368 7.30 -21.98 -34.03
N LYS A 369 6.15 -21.79 -34.68
CA LYS A 369 6.02 -21.41 -36.09
C LYS A 369 5.01 -20.28 -36.21
N VAL A 370 5.42 -19.18 -36.83
CA VAL A 370 4.56 -18.00 -36.99
C VAL A 370 4.34 -17.75 -38.47
N GLU A 371 3.19 -18.17 -38.98
CA GLU A 371 2.84 -18.05 -40.40
C GLU A 371 2.10 -16.73 -40.69
N GLU A 372 1.30 -16.25 -39.74
CA GLU A 372 0.44 -15.07 -39.87
C GLU A 372 0.63 -14.15 -38.67
N LYS A 373 0.38 -12.85 -38.85
CA LYS A 373 0.58 -11.81 -37.82
C LYS A 373 -0.15 -12.06 -36.48
N PHE A 374 -1.26 -12.79 -36.50
CA PHE A 374 -2.11 -13.00 -35.31
C PHE A 374 -2.31 -14.46 -34.95
N LYS A 375 -1.61 -15.38 -35.64
CA LYS A 375 -1.64 -16.81 -35.35
C LYS A 375 -0.25 -17.38 -35.27
N LEU A 376 0.00 -18.11 -34.19
CA LEU A 376 1.19 -18.93 -34.07
C LEU A 376 0.78 -20.38 -33.87
N LYS A 377 1.68 -21.28 -34.23
CA LYS A 377 1.64 -22.68 -33.83
C LYS A 377 2.75 -22.91 -32.83
N TYR A 378 2.43 -23.57 -31.73
CA TYR A 378 3.43 -24.02 -30.77
C TYR A 378 3.29 -25.51 -30.47
N ARG A 379 4.35 -26.10 -29.92
CA ARG A 379 4.30 -27.40 -29.25
C ARG A 379 5.39 -27.45 -28.19
N GLU A 380 5.14 -28.18 -27.11
CA GLU A 380 6.21 -28.47 -26.15
C GLU A 380 7.14 -29.56 -26.68
N ASP A 381 8.37 -29.61 -26.18
CA ASP A 381 9.34 -30.64 -26.56
C ASP A 381 8.79 -32.03 -26.26
N LYS A 382 9.03 -32.96 -27.18
CA LYS A 382 8.49 -34.33 -27.22
C LYS A 382 6.99 -34.44 -27.51
N GLU A 383 6.26 -33.34 -27.64
CA GLU A 383 4.90 -33.38 -28.19
C GLU A 383 4.93 -33.55 -29.71
N THR A 384 3.98 -34.33 -30.23
CA THR A 384 3.80 -34.51 -31.67
C THR A 384 2.80 -33.52 -32.25
N THR A 385 1.91 -33.00 -31.42
CA THR A 385 0.78 -32.16 -31.84
C THR A 385 1.20 -30.69 -31.85
N TRP A 386 0.89 -29.99 -32.94
CA TRP A 386 1.01 -28.53 -33.00
C TRP A 386 -0.32 -27.90 -32.59
N HIS A 387 -0.26 -26.95 -31.65
CA HIS A 387 -1.39 -26.17 -31.18
C HIS A 387 -1.39 -24.82 -31.90
N GLU A 388 -2.44 -24.56 -32.68
CA GLU A 388 -2.67 -23.25 -33.27
C GLU A 388 -3.42 -22.36 -32.28
N VAL A 389 -2.87 -21.17 -32.01
CA VAL A 389 -3.46 -20.20 -31.09
C VAL A 389 -3.36 -18.79 -31.63
N GLU A 390 -4.28 -17.96 -31.15
CA GLU A 390 -4.18 -16.52 -31.31
C GLU A 390 -3.02 -15.99 -30.44
N TYR A 391 -2.24 -15.09 -31.01
CA TYR A 391 -1.20 -14.37 -30.29
C TYR A 391 -1.18 -12.89 -30.67
N ARG A 392 -0.46 -12.09 -29.89
CA ARG A 392 -0.10 -10.73 -30.24
C ARG A 392 1.37 -10.51 -29.98
N ALA A 393 2.02 -9.74 -30.85
CA ALA A 393 3.38 -9.28 -30.68
C ALA A 393 3.47 -7.76 -30.79
N TYR A 394 4.33 -7.17 -29.97
CA TYR A 394 4.86 -5.83 -30.12
C TYR A 394 6.35 -5.91 -30.42
N GLU A 395 6.86 -4.92 -31.14
CA GLU A 395 8.29 -4.65 -31.24
C GLU A 395 8.58 -3.54 -30.24
N ALA A 396 9.10 -3.91 -29.06
CA ALA A 396 9.29 -2.97 -27.96
C ALA A 396 10.56 -2.12 -28.15
N ASP A 397 11.54 -2.67 -28.86
CA ASP A 397 12.75 -2.03 -29.33
C ASP A 397 13.22 -2.76 -30.60
N HIS A 398 14.25 -2.25 -31.27
CA HIS A 398 14.82 -2.85 -32.47
C HIS A 398 15.15 -4.34 -32.24
N ASP A 399 14.54 -5.21 -33.04
CA ASP A 399 14.74 -6.66 -32.99
C ASP A 399 14.35 -7.31 -31.64
N LEU A 400 13.56 -6.63 -30.81
CA LEU A 400 13.02 -7.16 -29.55
C LEU A 400 11.52 -7.42 -29.65
N ALA A 401 11.16 -8.69 -29.84
CA ALA A 401 9.78 -9.12 -29.92
C ALA A 401 9.20 -9.42 -28.52
N TRP A 402 8.15 -8.72 -28.14
CA TRP A 402 7.33 -9.02 -26.97
C TRP A 402 6.03 -9.66 -27.42
N PHE A 403 5.81 -10.94 -27.12
CA PHE A 403 4.61 -11.64 -27.55
C PHE A 403 4.02 -12.52 -26.47
N GLY A 404 2.73 -12.83 -26.57
CA GLY A 404 2.08 -13.72 -25.62
C GLY A 404 0.96 -14.55 -26.23
N HIS A 405 0.69 -15.69 -25.60
CA HIS A 405 -0.40 -16.59 -25.96
C HIS A 405 -0.83 -17.47 -24.77
N LEU A 406 -2.00 -18.09 -24.87
CA LEU A 406 -2.48 -19.09 -23.92
C LEU A 406 -1.98 -20.49 -24.28
N LEU A 407 -1.84 -21.35 -23.26
CA LEU A 407 -1.66 -22.79 -23.47
C LEU A 407 -3.02 -23.49 -23.56
N VAL A 408 -3.27 -24.15 -24.70
CA VAL A 408 -4.50 -24.89 -24.98
C VAL A 408 -4.72 -25.95 -23.90
N ASP A 409 -5.92 -25.96 -23.31
CA ASP A 409 -6.39 -26.95 -22.33
C ASP A 409 -5.49 -27.17 -21.10
N SER A 410 -4.58 -26.22 -20.83
CA SER A 410 -3.70 -26.26 -19.66
C SER A 410 -4.47 -26.33 -18.34
N LYS A 411 -3.95 -27.13 -17.40
CA LYS A 411 -4.38 -27.24 -16.00
C LYS A 411 -3.12 -27.22 -15.11
N PRO A 412 -2.84 -26.13 -14.38
CA PRO A 412 -3.62 -24.89 -14.27
C PRO A 412 -3.71 -24.11 -15.58
N ARG A 413 -4.72 -23.23 -15.69
CA ARG A 413 -4.87 -22.35 -16.86
C ARG A 413 -3.67 -21.42 -16.97
N THR A 414 -2.97 -21.49 -18.08
CA THR A 414 -1.63 -20.90 -18.23
C THR A 414 -1.55 -19.97 -19.43
N SER A 415 -0.83 -18.86 -19.26
CA SER A 415 -0.39 -18.00 -20.36
C SER A 415 1.10 -17.74 -20.31
N LEU A 416 1.71 -17.62 -21.49
CA LEU A 416 3.12 -17.31 -21.64
C LEU A 416 3.26 -15.89 -22.19
N LEU A 417 4.04 -15.06 -21.51
CA LEU A 417 4.45 -13.73 -21.98
C LEU A 417 5.95 -13.78 -22.22
N ILE A 418 6.39 -13.50 -23.44
CA ILE A 418 7.74 -13.80 -23.89
C ILE A 418 8.38 -12.55 -24.47
N ALA A 419 9.58 -12.22 -23.98
CA ALA A 419 10.52 -11.32 -24.63
C ALA A 419 11.54 -12.17 -25.40
N LEU A 420 11.69 -11.90 -26.69
CA LEU A 420 12.61 -12.58 -27.59
C LEU A 420 13.50 -11.53 -28.27
N ASP A 421 14.78 -11.54 -27.89
CA ASP A 421 15.82 -10.73 -28.51
C ASP A 421 16.34 -11.46 -29.76
N LEU A 422 15.97 -10.93 -30.93
CA LEU A 422 16.35 -11.46 -32.25
C LEU A 422 17.76 -11.01 -32.69
N THR A 423 18.44 -10.19 -31.91
CA THR A 423 19.85 -9.85 -32.14
C THR A 423 20.76 -10.84 -31.42
N ASN A 424 20.52 -11.06 -30.13
CA ASN A 424 21.41 -11.86 -29.27
C ASN A 424 20.92 -13.31 -29.08
N GLY A 425 19.69 -13.64 -29.50
CA GLY A 425 19.10 -14.95 -29.29
C GLY A 425 18.81 -15.24 -27.81
N LEU A 426 18.51 -14.20 -27.03
CA LEU A 426 18.13 -14.31 -25.63
C LEU A 426 16.61 -14.30 -25.49
N THR A 427 16.08 -14.97 -24.47
CA THR A 427 14.65 -14.95 -24.20
C THR A 427 14.34 -14.99 -22.71
N THR A 428 13.27 -14.28 -22.34
CA THR A 428 12.59 -14.41 -21.05
C THR A 428 11.16 -14.82 -21.30
N CYS A 429 10.67 -15.80 -20.52
CA CYS A 429 9.24 -16.07 -20.39
C CYS A 429 8.78 -15.74 -18.98
N ILE A 430 7.76 -14.88 -18.87
CA ILE A 430 6.93 -14.80 -17.68
C ILE A 430 5.84 -15.86 -17.83
N HIS A 431 6.04 -16.98 -17.15
CA HIS A 431 5.08 -18.06 -17.09
C HIS A 431 4.02 -17.70 -16.05
N THR A 432 2.78 -17.49 -16.49
CA THR A 432 1.66 -17.10 -15.63
C THR A 432 0.64 -18.21 -15.58
N GLN A 433 0.07 -18.47 -14.40
CA GLN A 433 -0.93 -19.51 -14.22
C GLN A 433 -1.98 -19.08 -13.21
N MET A 434 -3.20 -19.57 -13.39
CA MET A 434 -4.27 -19.45 -12.40
C MET A 434 -4.08 -20.50 -11.31
N GLY A 435 -4.10 -20.07 -10.06
CA GLY A 435 -3.99 -20.92 -8.88
C GLY A 435 -2.81 -20.53 -7.99
N THR A 436 -3.11 -20.44 -6.70
CA THR A 436 -2.16 -20.40 -5.59
C THR A 436 -2.63 -21.37 -4.51
N GLU A 437 -1.82 -21.58 -3.47
CA GLU A 437 -2.27 -22.33 -2.29
C GLU A 437 -3.46 -21.66 -1.55
N TYR A 438 -3.76 -20.40 -1.87
CA TYR A 438 -4.80 -19.61 -1.23
C TYR A 438 -6.10 -19.59 -2.03
N TYR A 439 -6.01 -19.40 -3.35
CA TYR A 439 -7.18 -19.27 -4.23
C TYR A 439 -6.90 -19.84 -5.62
N GLY A 440 -7.80 -20.69 -6.14
CA GLY A 440 -7.70 -21.22 -7.50
C GLY A 440 -7.79 -20.15 -8.60
N ASN A 441 -8.45 -19.02 -8.32
CA ASN A 441 -8.63 -17.90 -9.25
C ASN A 441 -7.63 -16.74 -9.05
N GLU A 442 -6.59 -16.94 -8.25
CA GLU A 442 -5.50 -15.98 -8.09
C GLU A 442 -4.37 -16.28 -9.06
N VAL A 443 -3.81 -15.26 -9.70
CA VAL A 443 -2.70 -15.43 -10.66
C VAL A 443 -1.38 -15.59 -9.91
N SER A 444 -0.64 -16.65 -10.21
CA SER A 444 0.78 -16.79 -9.88
C SER A 444 1.64 -16.70 -11.12
N TYR A 445 2.90 -16.28 -10.95
CA TYR A 445 3.81 -16.12 -12.06
C TYR A 445 5.27 -16.26 -11.64
N TYR A 446 6.14 -16.62 -12.59
CA TYR A 446 7.57 -16.69 -12.41
C TYR A 446 8.31 -16.44 -13.73
N ALA A 447 9.55 -15.94 -13.64
CA ALA A 447 10.39 -15.73 -14.82
C ALA A 447 11.26 -16.96 -15.13
N LEU A 448 11.35 -17.27 -16.41
CA LEU A 448 12.23 -18.27 -17.01
C LEU A 448 13.17 -17.55 -17.96
N PHE A 449 14.47 -17.77 -17.80
CA PHE A 449 15.50 -17.22 -18.68
C PHE A 449 16.07 -18.30 -19.58
N GLY A 450 16.37 -17.95 -20.83
CA GLY A 450 16.77 -18.93 -21.82
C GLY A 450 17.39 -18.33 -23.06
N VAL A 451 17.50 -19.18 -24.08
CA VAL A 451 18.00 -18.82 -25.40
C VAL A 451 17.04 -19.27 -26.49
N ALA A 452 17.12 -18.59 -27.63
CA ALA A 452 16.42 -18.96 -28.84
C ALA A 452 17.39 -19.65 -29.82
N ASP A 453 16.94 -20.80 -30.32
CA ASP A 453 17.51 -21.48 -31.49
C ASP A 453 16.74 -20.95 -32.71
N LEU A 454 17.38 -20.00 -33.41
CA LEU A 454 16.85 -19.32 -34.59
C LEU A 454 17.94 -19.33 -35.68
N GLU A 455 17.54 -19.54 -36.93
CA GLU A 455 18.45 -19.50 -38.06
C GLU A 455 19.24 -18.18 -38.12
N GLY A 456 20.57 -18.29 -38.26
CA GLY A 456 21.47 -17.14 -38.34
C GLY A 456 21.91 -16.54 -37.01
N ILE A 457 21.38 -17.00 -35.88
CA ILE A 457 21.75 -16.52 -34.54
C ILE A 457 22.52 -17.59 -33.77
N ASN A 458 23.64 -17.19 -33.17
CA ASN A 458 24.38 -18.03 -32.22
C ASN A 458 24.22 -17.45 -30.81
N PRO A 459 23.29 -17.98 -29.99
CA PRO A 459 23.05 -17.41 -28.68
C PRO A 459 24.26 -17.56 -27.75
N PRO A 460 24.48 -16.62 -26.83
CA PRO A 460 25.62 -16.66 -25.93
C PRO A 460 25.50 -17.83 -24.94
N LYS A 461 26.66 -18.43 -24.62
CA LYS A 461 26.71 -19.62 -23.74
C LYS A 461 26.50 -19.30 -22.26
N TYR A 462 26.80 -18.06 -21.84
CA TYR A 462 26.89 -17.68 -20.42
C TYR A 462 26.13 -16.39 -20.07
N LEU A 463 25.46 -15.75 -21.05
CA LEU A 463 24.64 -14.56 -20.82
C LEU A 463 23.17 -14.91 -20.95
N ARG A 464 22.35 -14.28 -20.12
CA ARG A 464 20.88 -14.33 -20.14
C ARG A 464 20.36 -12.93 -19.78
N HIS A 465 19.11 -12.67 -20.12
CA HIS A 465 18.32 -11.68 -19.39
C HIS A 465 18.33 -12.04 -17.89
N GLU A 466 18.12 -11.06 -17.02
CA GLU A 466 18.24 -11.26 -15.58
C GLU A 466 17.24 -10.46 -14.76
N PHE A 467 17.06 -10.85 -13.51
CA PHE A 467 16.41 -9.97 -12.54
C PHE A 467 17.27 -8.74 -12.30
N SER A 468 16.64 -7.58 -12.16
CA SER A 468 17.36 -6.32 -11.96
C SER A 468 16.58 -5.40 -11.03
N ASP A 469 17.32 -4.70 -10.17
CA ASP A 469 16.79 -3.66 -9.30
C ASP A 469 16.95 -2.26 -9.91
N ASP A 470 17.32 -2.15 -11.20
CA ASP A 470 17.60 -0.87 -11.87
C ASP A 470 16.41 0.11 -11.85
N LEU A 471 15.18 -0.40 -11.70
CA LEU A 471 13.98 0.44 -11.55
C LEU A 471 13.72 0.88 -10.10
N VAL A 472 14.33 0.24 -9.10
CA VAL A 472 14.09 0.57 -7.69
C VAL A 472 14.55 2.00 -7.41
N GLY A 473 13.69 2.77 -6.75
CA GLY A 473 13.88 4.21 -6.51
C GLY A 473 13.32 5.10 -7.63
N THR A 474 12.69 4.54 -8.67
CA THR A 474 12.09 5.33 -9.76
C THR A 474 10.57 5.43 -9.67
N ALA A 475 10.03 6.48 -10.29
CA ALA A 475 8.61 6.72 -10.43
C ALA A 475 8.28 7.13 -11.88
N TRP A 476 7.24 6.51 -12.45
CA TRP A 476 6.89 6.65 -13.87
C TRP A 476 5.39 6.88 -14.01
N SER A 477 4.98 7.89 -14.78
CA SER A 477 3.58 8.09 -15.10
C SER A 477 3.25 7.47 -16.45
N TRP A 478 2.20 6.64 -16.48
CA TRP A 478 1.71 5.96 -17.67
C TRP A 478 0.31 6.45 -18.03
N THR A 479 0.16 7.03 -19.21
CA THR A 479 -1.14 7.42 -19.76
C THR A 479 -1.67 6.32 -20.67
N TYR A 480 -2.61 5.53 -20.17
CA TYR A 480 -3.17 4.38 -20.88
C TYR A 480 -4.30 4.76 -21.85
N SER A 481 -5.02 5.84 -21.57
CA SER A 481 -6.05 6.42 -22.43
C SER A 481 -6.30 7.87 -22.05
N ASN A 482 -7.16 8.57 -22.80
CA ASN A 482 -7.62 9.91 -22.43
C ASN A 482 -8.39 9.95 -21.10
N ALA A 483 -8.84 8.79 -20.61
CA ALA A 483 -9.61 8.66 -19.37
C ALA A 483 -8.79 8.12 -18.19
N MET A 484 -7.59 7.56 -18.43
CA MET A 484 -6.80 6.96 -17.36
C MET A 484 -5.30 7.26 -17.51
N THR A 485 -4.73 7.81 -16.43
CA THR A 485 -3.30 7.87 -16.16
C THR A 485 -3.05 7.32 -14.75
N SER A 486 -1.96 6.58 -14.57
CA SER A 486 -1.47 6.19 -13.24
C SER A 486 0.00 6.55 -13.08
N MET A 487 0.43 6.70 -11.83
CA MET A 487 1.84 6.77 -11.45
C MET A 487 2.25 5.45 -10.86
N HIS A 488 3.33 4.84 -11.37
CA HIS A 488 3.93 3.62 -10.87
C HIS A 488 5.18 3.96 -10.06
N LEU A 489 5.32 3.37 -8.88
CA LEU A 489 6.43 3.58 -7.97
C LEU A 489 7.10 2.23 -7.68
N PHE A 490 8.39 2.15 -8.00
CA PHE A 490 9.20 0.96 -7.80
C PHE A 490 10.03 1.15 -6.54
N THR A 491 9.44 0.80 -5.40
CA THR A 491 9.97 1.21 -4.08
C THR A 491 10.73 0.10 -3.39
N ALA A 492 10.58 -1.13 -3.84
CA ALA A 492 11.33 -2.29 -3.39
C ALA A 492 11.52 -3.32 -4.52
N PRO A 493 12.51 -4.21 -4.45
CA PRO A 493 12.81 -5.21 -5.49
C PRO A 493 11.64 -6.14 -5.88
N ASN A 494 10.80 -6.51 -4.92
CA ASN A 494 9.79 -7.56 -5.10
C ASN A 494 8.35 -7.02 -5.23
N SER A 495 8.18 -5.70 -5.35
CA SER A 495 6.85 -5.08 -5.42
C SER A 495 6.89 -3.71 -6.09
N HIS A 496 5.77 -3.29 -6.66
CA HIS A 496 5.56 -1.90 -7.04
C HIS A 496 4.17 -1.45 -6.62
N SER A 497 4.02 -0.14 -6.44
CA SER A 497 2.71 0.47 -6.23
C SER A 497 2.29 1.28 -7.44
N TRP A 498 0.98 1.45 -7.61
CA TRP A 498 0.44 2.39 -8.58
C TRP A 498 -0.65 3.24 -7.96
N THR A 499 -0.67 4.52 -8.32
CA THR A 499 -1.69 5.48 -7.91
C THR A 499 -2.44 5.96 -9.14
N ILE A 500 -3.78 5.88 -9.13
CA ILE A 500 -4.60 6.43 -10.21
C ILE A 500 -4.82 7.92 -9.92
N TYR A 501 -4.59 8.76 -10.93
CA TYR A 501 -4.87 10.18 -10.81
C TYR A 501 -6.37 10.45 -10.69
N THR A 502 -6.74 11.40 -9.83
CA THR A 502 -8.10 11.92 -9.74
C THR A 502 -8.43 12.81 -10.94
N ALA A 503 -9.71 13.17 -11.09
CA ALA A 503 -10.15 14.07 -12.15
C ALA A 503 -9.45 15.45 -12.14
N ASP A 504 -8.94 15.86 -10.98
CA ASP A 504 -8.15 17.07 -10.81
C ASP A 504 -6.64 16.82 -10.79
N GLN A 505 -6.17 15.65 -11.24
CA GLN A 505 -4.74 15.31 -11.34
C GLN A 505 -3.97 15.25 -10.00
N SER A 506 -4.67 15.15 -8.87
CA SER A 506 -4.06 14.70 -7.60
C SER A 506 -3.80 13.19 -7.65
N LEU A 507 -2.87 12.69 -6.85
CA LEU A 507 -2.60 11.27 -6.69
C LEU A 507 -3.69 10.65 -5.81
N GLY A 508 -4.65 9.97 -6.43
CA GLY A 508 -5.82 9.40 -5.78
C GLY A 508 -5.54 8.08 -5.07
N SER A 509 -6.38 7.09 -5.33
CA SER A 509 -6.30 5.77 -4.72
C SER A 509 -5.02 5.05 -5.14
N GLN A 510 -4.37 4.42 -4.17
CA GLN A 510 -3.12 3.69 -4.38
C GLN A 510 -3.28 2.20 -4.07
N TRP A 511 -2.58 1.40 -4.86
CA TRP A 511 -2.48 -0.05 -4.73
C TRP A 511 -1.04 -0.48 -4.75
N CYS A 512 -0.77 -1.67 -4.22
CA CYS A 512 0.53 -2.30 -4.35
C CYS A 512 0.34 -3.78 -4.62
N GLY A 513 1.23 -4.34 -5.43
CA GLY A 513 1.27 -5.77 -5.73
C GLY A 513 2.70 -6.27 -5.82
N PRO A 514 2.89 -7.59 -5.72
CA PRO A 514 4.19 -8.19 -6.01
C PRO A 514 4.54 -7.91 -7.46
N SER A 515 5.83 -7.86 -7.78
CA SER A 515 6.31 -7.71 -9.15
C SER A 515 7.66 -8.37 -9.37
N LEU A 516 7.94 -8.75 -10.62
CA LEU A 516 9.28 -9.11 -11.07
C LEU A 516 9.84 -7.98 -11.92
N LEU A 517 11.05 -7.56 -11.61
CA LEU A 517 11.81 -6.59 -12.39
C LEU A 517 12.86 -7.35 -13.19
N VAL A 518 12.73 -7.33 -14.51
CA VAL A 518 13.60 -8.06 -15.44
C VAL A 518 14.26 -7.09 -16.39
N LYS A 519 15.58 -7.22 -16.53
CA LYS A 519 16.36 -6.55 -17.56
C LYS A 519 16.51 -7.49 -18.75
N VAL A 520 15.92 -7.08 -19.87
CA VAL A 520 16.04 -7.74 -21.17
C VAL A 520 17.14 -7.08 -21.98
#